data_AF-A0A9P8V2V9-F1
#
_entry.id   AF-A0A9P8V2V9-F1
#
_cell.length_a   1.000
_cell.length_b   1.000
_cell.length_c   1.000
_cell.angle_alpha   90.00
_cell.angle_beta   90.00
_cell.angle_gamma   90.00
#
_symmetry.space_group_name_H-M   'P 1'
#
loop_
_entity.id
_entity.type
_entity.pdbx_description
1 polymer ?
#
loop_
_entity_poly.entity_id
_entity_poly.type
_entity_poly.pdbx_seq_one_letter_code
_entity_poly.pdbx_strand_id
1 'polypeptide(L)'
;MSTSRPSNLHYGSSSSSSSSDSDLSAASSYRPSMDVASTVSVEIIRCMRCASATEMTSTDDPSLYGMVRISTGLYYCDRCAKKTGFK
;
A
#
# COMPACT_ATOMS: atom_id res chain seq x y z
N MET A 1 -1.67 32.58 24.47
CA MET A 1 -1.99 33.18 23.16
C MET A 1 -3.07 32.33 22.52
N SER A 2 -4.30 32.81 22.57
CA SER A 2 -5.49 32.13 22.05
C SER A 2 -5.53 32.26 20.53
N THR A 3 -5.68 31.15 19.80
CA THR A 3 -5.81 31.16 18.34
C THR A 3 -7.27 31.34 17.94
N SER A 4 -7.58 32.47 17.35
CA SER A 4 -8.91 32.86 16.85
C SER A 4 -9.05 32.34 15.42
N ARG A 5 -10.07 31.53 15.15
CA ARG A 5 -10.36 30.96 13.83
C ARG A 5 -11.03 32.01 12.93
N PRO A 6 -10.48 32.37 11.75
CA PRO A 6 -11.20 33.24 10.82
C PRO A 6 -12.20 32.46 9.96
N SER A 7 -13.21 33.21 9.55
CA SER A 7 -14.44 32.85 8.85
C SER A 7 -14.28 32.25 7.46
N ASN A 8 -15.20 31.32 7.17
CA ASN A 8 -15.43 30.64 5.91
C ASN A 8 -15.74 31.64 4.78
N LEU A 9 -14.81 31.86 3.85
CA LEU A 9 -15.08 32.59 2.60
C LEU A 9 -15.31 31.59 1.47
N HIS A 10 -16.56 31.50 1.05
CA HIS A 10 -17.02 30.77 -0.13
C HIS A 10 -16.71 31.63 -1.37
N TYR A 11 -15.69 31.26 -2.15
CA TYR A 11 -15.40 31.87 -3.44
C TYR A 11 -16.18 31.13 -4.52
N GLY A 12 -16.92 31.88 -5.34
CA GLY A 12 -17.96 31.36 -6.21
C GLY A 12 -17.53 30.83 -7.57
N SER A 13 -18.59 30.54 -8.32
CA SER A 13 -18.69 30.40 -9.78
C SER A 13 -18.42 29.02 -10.38
N SER A 14 -19.52 28.34 -10.72
CA SER A 14 -19.57 27.37 -11.82
C SER A 14 -20.87 27.59 -12.61
N SER A 15 -20.83 28.52 -13.55
CA SER A 15 -21.77 28.59 -14.65
C SER A 15 -21.35 27.61 -15.74
N SER A 16 -22.19 26.64 -16.09
CA SER A 16 -22.58 26.31 -17.47
C SER A 16 -23.23 24.92 -17.53
N SER A 17 -24.44 24.90 -18.06
CA SER A 17 -25.17 23.73 -18.54
C SER A 17 -24.45 23.03 -19.68
N SER A 18 -24.32 21.71 -19.59
CA SER A 18 -24.02 20.84 -20.73
C SER A 18 -24.81 19.53 -20.57
N SER A 19 -25.95 19.50 -21.26
CA SER A 19 -26.73 18.30 -21.55
C SER A 19 -26.00 17.45 -22.57
N SER A 20 -25.78 16.18 -22.25
CA SER A 20 -25.24 15.18 -23.18
C SER A 20 -26.08 13.92 -23.06
N ASP A 21 -27.10 13.82 -23.91
CA ASP A 21 -27.81 12.57 -24.21
C ASP A 21 -26.95 11.70 -25.11
N SER A 22 -26.77 10.43 -24.77
CA SER A 22 -26.15 9.45 -25.68
C SER A 22 -26.67 8.05 -25.34
N ASP A 23 -27.86 7.75 -25.85
CA ASP A 23 -28.33 6.38 -26.04
C ASP A 23 -27.61 5.77 -27.24
N LEU A 24 -26.65 4.87 -27.00
CA LEU A 24 -26.12 3.97 -28.03
C LEU A 24 -25.82 2.62 -27.38
N SER A 25 -26.75 1.67 -27.56
CA SER A 25 -26.52 0.26 -27.26
C SER A 25 -25.58 -0.38 -28.28
N ALA A 26 -24.84 -1.38 -27.79
CA ALA A 26 -24.21 -2.50 -28.51
C ALA A 26 -22.68 -2.48 -28.72
N ALA A 27 -22.15 -3.70 -28.57
CA ALA A 27 -20.84 -4.22 -28.99
C ALA A 27 -19.68 -4.11 -27.98
N SER A 28 -19.57 -5.19 -27.20
CA SER A 28 -18.32 -5.82 -26.72
C SER A 28 -17.01 -5.14 -27.13
N SER A 29 -16.41 -4.42 -26.19
CA SER A 29 -14.96 -4.29 -26.13
C SER A 29 -14.52 -4.54 -24.70
N TYR A 30 -14.06 -5.77 -24.43
CA TYR A 30 -13.24 -6.07 -23.26
C TYR A 30 -11.95 -5.24 -23.40
N ARG A 31 -12.00 -3.99 -22.94
CA ARG A 31 -10.80 -3.20 -22.66
C ARG A 31 -10.26 -3.77 -21.35
N PRO A 32 -9.07 -4.39 -21.32
CA PRO A 32 -8.42 -4.63 -20.04
C PRO A 32 -8.22 -3.24 -19.43
N SER A 33 -8.96 -2.94 -18.36
CA SER A 33 -8.70 -1.76 -17.55
C SER A 33 -7.25 -1.88 -17.09
N MET A 34 -6.39 -1.00 -17.61
CA MET A 34 -4.98 -0.92 -17.23
C MET A 34 -4.78 -0.11 -15.93
N ASP A 35 -5.81 -0.03 -15.09
CA ASP A 35 -5.81 0.75 -13.85
C ASP A 35 -5.75 -0.14 -12.60
N VAL A 36 -5.17 -1.35 -12.70
CA VAL A 36 -4.60 -2.00 -11.52
C VAL A 36 -3.13 -1.59 -11.46
N ALA A 37 -2.87 -0.36 -11.04
CA ALA A 37 -1.53 0.00 -10.60
C ALA A 37 -1.16 -0.99 -9.49
N SER A 38 -0.19 -1.87 -9.73
CA SER A 38 0.33 -2.75 -8.70
C SER A 38 0.81 -1.88 -7.54
N THR A 39 0.04 -1.85 -6.46
CA THR A 39 0.34 -1.02 -5.29
C THR A 39 1.53 -1.63 -4.59
N VAL A 40 2.70 -1.04 -4.82
CA VAL A 40 3.95 -1.39 -4.14
C VAL A 40 3.94 -0.68 -2.79
N SER A 41 3.99 -1.45 -1.70
CA SER A 41 4.01 -0.91 -0.33
C SER A 41 5.29 -1.28 0.39
N VAL A 42 5.75 -0.40 1.27
CA VAL A 42 6.87 -0.68 2.18
C VAL A 42 6.33 -1.30 3.46
N GLU A 43 6.89 -2.42 3.84
CA GLU A 43 6.61 -3.17 5.06
C GLU A 43 7.88 -3.26 5.92
N ILE A 44 7.69 -3.25 7.24
CA ILE A 44 8.80 -3.39 8.19
C ILE A 44 8.66 -4.73 8.89
N ILE A 45 9.58 -5.65 8.62
CA ILE A 45 9.62 -6.96 9.26
C ILE A 45 10.57 -6.90 10.45
N ARG A 46 10.18 -7.53 11.56
CA ARG A 46 11.00 -7.61 12.77
C ARG A 46 11.26 -9.06 13.18
N CYS A 47 12.48 -9.33 13.62
CA CYS A 47 12.83 -10.58 14.26
C CYS A 47 12.16 -10.68 15.63
N MET A 48 11.32 -11.69 15.83
CA MET A 48 10.60 -11.91 17.09
C MET A 48 11.48 -12.26 18.30
N ARG A 49 12.78 -12.53 18.10
CA ARG A 49 13.74 -12.82 19.19
C ARG A 49 14.64 -11.65 19.56
N CYS A 50 15.23 -10.98 18.58
CA CYS A 50 16.22 -9.93 18.83
C CYS A 50 15.75 -8.53 18.41
N ALA A 51 14.48 -8.39 17.98
CA ALA A 51 13.85 -7.15 17.55
C ALA A 51 14.56 -6.41 16.39
N SER A 52 15.52 -7.04 15.70
CA SER A 52 16.15 -6.48 14.51
C SER A 52 15.08 -6.26 13.44
N ALA A 53 15.02 -5.05 12.89
CA ALA A 53 14.06 -4.66 11.87
C ALA A 53 14.73 -4.53 10.51
N THR A 54 14.02 -4.89 9.45
CA THR A 54 14.42 -4.61 8.07
C THR A 54 13.21 -4.09 7.29
N GLU A 55 13.45 -3.09 6.46
CA GLU A 55 12.48 -2.56 5.51
C GLU A 55 12.48 -3.40 4.25
N MET A 56 11.28 -3.71 3.78
CA MET A 56 11.02 -4.61 2.67
C MET A 56 9.89 -4.05 1.84
N THR A 57 9.91 -4.29 0.53
CA THR A 57 8.75 -3.98 -0.31
C THR A 57 7.83 -5.20 -0.38
N SER A 58 6.51 -5.01 -0.53
CA SER A 58 5.51 -6.11 -0.54
C SER A 58 5.75 -7.18 -1.61
N THR A 59 6.59 -6.90 -2.61
CA THR A 59 6.99 -7.82 -3.68
C THR A 59 8.32 -8.55 -3.43
N ASP A 60 9.08 -8.14 -2.42
CA ASP A 60 10.40 -8.71 -2.12
C ASP A 60 10.29 -10.00 -1.30
N ASP A 61 11.26 -10.90 -1.45
CA ASP A 61 11.34 -12.11 -0.64
C ASP A 61 12.12 -11.85 0.68
N PRO A 62 11.56 -12.19 1.87
CA PRO A 62 12.22 -12.04 3.18
C PRO A 62 13.60 -12.67 3.27
N SER A 63 13.86 -13.75 2.54
CA SER A 63 15.14 -14.46 2.60
C SER A 63 16.30 -13.62 2.04
N LEU A 64 16.01 -12.70 1.10
CA LEU A 64 17.01 -11.77 0.54
C LEU A 64 17.58 -10.81 1.59
N TYR A 65 16.82 -10.56 2.65
CA TYR A 65 17.15 -9.62 3.72
C TYR A 65 17.61 -10.33 5.00
N GLY A 66 17.94 -11.63 4.90
CA GLY A 66 18.37 -12.44 6.04
C GLY A 66 17.26 -12.67 7.08
N MET A 67 16.00 -12.64 6.64
CA MET A 67 14.83 -12.98 7.44
C MET A 67 14.29 -14.36 7.04
N VAL A 68 13.94 -15.17 8.04
CA VAL A 68 13.40 -16.53 7.90
C VAL A 68 11.98 -16.52 8.42
N ARG A 69 11.02 -16.88 7.55
CA ARG A 69 9.61 -16.98 7.92
C ARG A 69 9.37 -18.24 8.75
N ILE A 70 8.84 -18.07 9.94
CA ILE A 70 8.55 -19.15 10.89
C ILE A 70 7.06 -19.53 10.85
N SER A 71 6.21 -18.55 10.59
CA SER A 71 4.76 -18.69 10.40
C SER A 71 4.23 -17.45 9.66
N THR A 72 2.92 -17.38 9.45
CA THR A 72 2.27 -16.21 8.86
C THR A 72 2.49 -14.97 9.73
N GLY A 73 3.19 -13.97 9.18
CA GLY A 73 3.53 -12.73 9.88
C GLY A 73 4.63 -12.86 10.94
N LEU A 74 5.25 -14.04 11.11
CA LEU A 74 6.29 -14.28 12.12
C LEU A 74 7.63 -14.58 11.46
N TYR A 75 8.65 -13.79 11.82
CA TYR A 75 9.97 -13.86 11.22
C TYR A 75 11.08 -13.89 12.27
N TYR A 76 12.17 -14.59 11.96
CA TYR A 76 13.44 -14.51 12.67
C TYR A 76 14.53 -14.01 11.73
N CYS A 77 15.51 -13.26 12.25
CA CYS A 77 16.74 -13.04 11.49
C CYS A 77 17.56 -14.34 11.41
N ASP A 78 18.44 -14.45 10.42
CA ASP A 78 19.28 -15.63 10.19
C ASP A 78 20.02 -16.13 11.43
N ARG A 79 20.53 -15.19 12.25
CA ARG A 79 21.23 -15.53 13.50
C ARG A 79 20.31 -16.21 14.51
N CYS A 80 19.07 -15.75 14.62
CA CYS A 80 18.09 -16.32 15.54
C CYS A 80 17.57 -17.65 15.01
N ALA A 81 17.25 -17.73 13.71
CA ALA A 81 16.77 -18.95 13.07
C ALA A 81 17.74 -20.13 13.30
N LYS A 82 19.04 -19.93 13.03
CA LYS A 82 20.10 -20.94 13.27
C LYS A 82 20.19 -21.39 14.72
N LYS A 83 20.11 -20.47 15.69
CA LYS A 83 20.14 -20.81 17.12
C LYS A 83 18.95 -21.65 17.58
N THR A 84 17.90 -21.69 16.78
CA THR A 84 16.60 -22.26 17.16
C THR A 84 16.17 -23.42 16.29
N GLY A 85 16.97 -23.79 15.29
CA GLY A 85 16.71 -24.92 14.40
C GLY A 85 15.71 -24.66 13.28
N PHE A 86 15.49 -23.40 12.88
CA PHE A 86 14.60 -23.05 11.75
C PHE A 86 15.33 -22.80 10.43
N LYS A 87 16.67 -22.88 10.43
CA LYS A 87 17.54 -22.71 9.27
C LYS A 87 18.83 -23.49 9.47
#